data_AF-A0A8T0MWT1-F1
#
_entry.id   AF-A0A8T0MWT1-F1
#
_cell.length_a   1.000
_cell.length_b   1.000
_cell.length_c   1.000
_cell.angle_alpha   90.00
_cell.angle_beta   90.00
_cell.angle_gamma   90.00
#
_symmetry.space_group_name_H-M   'P 1'
#
loop_
_entity.id
_entity.type
_entity.pdbx_description
1 polymer ?
#
loop_
_entity_poly.entity_id
_entity_poly.type
_entity_poly.pdbx_seq_one_letter_code
_entity_poly.pdbx_strand_id
1 'polypeptide(L)'
;MNQMQITTKSPYSSRVVTYGEFIKKEIMLYAFEDIRSKLPSVVDGLKVSQRKVVHYMLDMSKDGLTSARHKISQLAGAISQHSNYRHACRREL
;
A
#
# COMPACT_ATOMS: atom_id res chain seq x y z
N MET A 1 -23.26 -12.92 10.14
CA MET A 1 -22.57 -11.69 9.69
C MET A 1 -22.34 -11.78 8.20
N ASN A 2 -23.05 -10.98 7.40
CA ASN A 2 -22.90 -10.96 5.94
C ASN A 2 -21.50 -10.43 5.59
N GLN A 3 -20.64 -11.28 5.05
CA GLN A 3 -19.36 -10.85 4.53
C GLN A 3 -19.62 -10.02 3.27
N MET A 4 -19.15 -8.78 3.23
CA MET A 4 -18.95 -8.09 1.95
C MET A 4 -17.88 -8.87 1.21
N GLN A 5 -18.30 -9.73 0.27
CA GLN A 5 -17.41 -10.46 -0.61
C GLN A 5 -16.66 -9.42 -1.45
N ILE A 6 -15.36 -9.25 -1.20
CA ILE A 6 -14.49 -8.35 -1.97
C ILE A 6 -14.34 -8.99 -3.34
N THR A 7 -15.24 -8.63 -4.28
CA THR A 7 -15.23 -9.16 -5.64
C THR A 7 -13.98 -8.66 -6.35
N THR A 8 -12.98 -9.52 -6.50
CA THR A 8 -11.72 -9.25 -7.22
C THR A 8 -11.86 -9.24 -8.74
N LYS A 9 -13.07 -9.48 -9.27
CA LYS A 9 -13.32 -9.44 -10.71
C LYS A 9 -13.40 -7.99 -11.19
N SER A 10 -12.41 -7.61 -12.00
CA SER A 10 -12.37 -6.35 -12.74
C SER A 10 -13.65 -6.16 -13.56
N PRO A 11 -14.33 -4.99 -13.44
CA PRO A 11 -15.53 -4.71 -14.22
C PRO A 11 -15.23 -4.57 -15.72
N TYR A 12 -13.96 -4.41 -16.09
CA TYR A 12 -13.51 -4.26 -17.48
C TYR A 12 -13.43 -5.58 -18.26
N SER A 13 -13.87 -6.71 -17.67
CA SER A 13 -14.03 -7.96 -18.42
C SER A 13 -15.10 -7.86 -19.51
N SER A 14 -16.04 -6.93 -19.38
CA SER A 14 -17.04 -6.59 -20.39
C SER A 14 -16.78 -5.19 -20.94
N ARG A 15 -16.98 -5.00 -22.26
CA ARG A 15 -16.81 -3.68 -22.92
C ARG A 15 -17.85 -2.64 -22.47
N VAL A 16 -18.92 -3.08 -21.80
CA VAL A 16 -19.99 -2.25 -21.27
C VAL A 16 -20.10 -2.49 -19.77
N VAL A 17 -20.12 -1.42 -18.99
CA VAL A 17 -20.27 -1.44 -17.52
C VAL A 17 -21.41 -0.50 -17.16
N THR A 18 -22.39 -0.99 -16.41
CA THR A 18 -23.49 -0.16 -15.89
C THR A 18 -22.99 0.72 -14.75
N TYR A 19 -23.51 1.96 -14.62
CA TYR A 19 -23.16 2.87 -13.53
C TYR A 19 -23.28 2.25 -12.14
N GLY A 20 -24.32 1.44 -11.89
CA GLY A 20 -24.49 0.73 -10.62
C GLY A 20 -23.38 -0.28 -10.31
N GLU A 21 -22.89 -0.99 -11.32
CA GLU A 21 -21.77 -1.94 -11.18
C GLU A 21 -20.43 -1.22 -10.97
N PHE A 22 -20.24 -0.09 -11.64
CA PHE A 22 -19.06 0.76 -11.44
C PHE A 22 -18.98 1.29 -10.00
N ILE A 23 -20.07 1.86 -9.49
CA ILE A 23 -20.14 2.36 -8.11
C ILE A 23 -19.88 1.23 -7.11
N LYS A 24 -20.52 0.08 -7.31
CA LYS A 24 -20.42 -1.04 -6.36
C LYS A 24 -19.04 -1.69 -6.34
N LYS A 25 -18.32 -1.74 -7.46
CA LYS A 25 -17.03 -2.44 -7.55
C LYS A 25 -15.83 -1.51 -7.42
N GLU A 26 -15.75 -0.45 -8.21
CA GLU A 26 -14.58 0.43 -8.26
C GLU A 26 -14.51 1.37 -7.06
N ILE A 27 -15.63 2.02 -6.71
CA ILE A 27 -15.66 2.95 -5.58
C ILE A 27 -15.53 2.18 -4.26
N MET A 28 -16.13 0.99 -4.16
CA MET A 28 -15.95 0.12 -3.00
C MET A 28 -14.49 -0.34 -2.85
N LEU A 29 -13.82 -0.70 -3.95
CA LEU A 29 -12.41 -1.08 -3.94
C LEU A 29 -11.53 0.10 -3.49
N TYR A 30 -11.77 1.29 -4.03
CA TYR A 30 -11.07 2.50 -3.62
C TYR A 30 -11.27 2.81 -2.13
N ALA A 31 -12.51 2.73 -1.63
CA ALA A 31 -12.81 2.96 -0.22
C ALA A 31 -12.14 1.91 0.68
N PHE A 32 -12.10 0.65 0.25
CA PHE A 32 -11.43 -0.42 0.99
C PHE A 32 -9.91 -0.19 1.08
N GLU A 33 -9.26 0.17 -0.04
CA GLU A 33 -7.82 0.48 -0.05
C GLU A 33 -7.50 1.74 0.77
N ASP A 34 -8.39 2.74 0.76
CA ASP A 34 -8.26 3.93 1.60
C ASP A 34 -8.29 3.55 3.10
N ILE A 35 -9.26 2.74 3.52
CA ILE A 35 -9.35 2.23 4.90
C ILE A 35 -8.11 1.40 5.25
N ARG A 36 -7.67 0.52 4.35
CA ARG A 36 -6.50 -0.34 4.57
C ARG A 36 -5.21 0.46 4.80
N SER A 37 -5.04 1.57 4.10
CA SER A 37 -3.86 2.43 4.26
C SER A 37 -3.88 3.24 5.56
N LYS A 38 -5.08 3.53 6.09
CA LYS A 38 -5.29 4.39 7.27
C LYS A 38 -5.42 3.61 8.58
N LEU A 39 -6.04 2.43 8.56
CA LEU A 39 -6.29 1.63 9.75
C LEU A 39 -5.03 0.83 10.13
N PRO A 40 -4.55 0.94 11.39
CA PRO A 40 -3.48 0.08 11.87
C PRO A 40 -3.97 -1.36 12.03
N SER A 41 -3.07 -2.33 11.87
CA SER A 41 -3.40 -3.73 12.17
C SER A 41 -3.38 -3.98 13.67
N VAL A 42 -4.20 -4.93 14.13
CA VAL A 42 -4.36 -5.24 15.56
C VAL A 42 -3.14 -5.96 16.13
N VAL A 43 -2.41 -6.72 15.30
CA VAL A 43 -1.28 -7.54 15.76
C VAL A 43 -0.04 -6.70 16.03
N ASP A 44 0.25 -5.75 15.15
CA ASP A 44 1.47 -4.92 15.19
C ASP A 44 1.19 -3.45 15.50
N GLY A 45 -0.05 -2.98 15.40
CA GLY A 45 -0.42 -1.58 15.64
C GLY A 45 0.05 -0.61 14.56
N LEU A 46 0.69 -1.10 13.50
CA LEU A 46 1.32 -0.27 12.47
C LEU A 46 0.41 -0.06 11.26
N LYS A 47 0.44 1.17 10.72
CA LYS A 47 -0.11 1.47 9.41
C LYS A 47 0.74 0.84 8.31
N VAL A 48 0.16 0.60 7.14
CA VAL A 48 0.86 -0.02 5.99
C VAL A 48 2.14 0.74 5.62
N SER A 49 2.14 2.07 5.69
CA SER A 49 3.33 2.89 5.42
C SER A 49 4.46 2.63 6.41
N GLN A 50 4.16 2.58 7.70
CA GLN A 50 5.13 2.33 8.77
C GLN A 50 5.70 0.91 8.67
N ARG A 51 4.86 -0.08 8.35
CA ARG A 51 5.30 -1.47 8.16
C ARG A 51 6.32 -1.60 7.03
N LYS A 52 6.15 -0.85 5.94
CA LYS A 52 7.11 -0.83 4.82
C LYS A 52 8.47 -0.25 5.22
N VAL A 53 8.49 0.78 6.06
CA VAL A 53 9.73 1.35 6.62
C VAL A 53 10.44 0.32 7.48
N VAL A 54 9.71 -0.32 8.41
CA VAL A 54 10.27 -1.32 9.32
C VAL A 54 10.79 -2.54 8.55
N HIS A 55 10.05 -3.03 7.55
CA HIS A 55 10.49 -4.14 6.70
C HIS A 55 11.84 -3.85 6.04
N TYR A 56 12.00 -2.67 5.44
CA TYR A 56 13.26 -2.27 4.82
C TYR A 56 14.40 -2.16 5.85
N MET A 57 14.13 -1.62 7.04
CA MET A 57 15.14 -1.53 8.11
C MET A 57 15.58 -2.89 8.63
N LEU A 58 14.64 -3.85 8.74
CA LEU A 58 14.96 -5.22 9.14
C LEU A 58 15.81 -5.94 8.10
N ASP A 59 15.55 -5.73 6.81
CA ASP A 59 16.38 -6.29 5.74
C ASP A 59 17.77 -5.66 5.74
N MET A 60 17.87 -4.33 5.84
CA MET A 60 19.14 -3.61 5.93
C MET A 60 19.99 -4.03 7.16
N SER A 61 19.34 -4.44 8.25
CA SER A 61 20.02 -4.95 9.44
C SER A 61 20.62 -6.34 9.24
N LYS A 62 20.06 -7.17 8.34
CA LYS A 62 20.64 -8.47 7.96
C LYS A 62 21.89 -8.31 7.11
N ASP A 63 21.92 -7.25 6.29
CA ASP A 63 23.05 -6.92 5.40
C ASP A 63 24.20 -6.17 6.13
N GLY A 64 24.09 -5.98 7.45
CA GLY A 64 25.13 -5.33 8.25
C GLY A 64 25.27 -3.81 8.04
N LEU A 65 24.32 -3.17 7.37
CA LEU A 65 24.37 -1.74 7.00
C LEU A 65 23.86 -0.79 8.10
N THR A 66 23.45 -1.31 9.26
CA THR A 66 22.82 -0.55 10.37
C THR A 66 23.72 0.56 10.93
N SER A 67 25.04 0.41 10.83
CA SER A 67 26.01 1.36 11.38
C SER A 67 26.14 2.67 10.58
N ALA A 68 25.58 2.74 9.37
CA ALA A 68 25.63 3.92 8.54
C ALA A 68 24.46 4.88 8.81
N ARG A 69 24.78 6.15 9.09
CA ARG A 69 23.78 7.23 9.22
C ARG A 69 23.30 7.65 7.84
N HIS A 70 22.07 7.29 7.50
CA HIS A 70 21.43 7.68 6.25
C HIS A 70 20.59 8.94 6.41
N LYS A 71 20.60 9.83 5.41
CA LYS A 71 19.66 10.95 5.38
C LYS A 71 18.24 10.42 5.12
N ILE A 72 17.25 11.01 5.79
CA ILE A 72 15.83 10.59 5.68
C ILE A 72 15.36 10.64 4.22
N SER A 73 15.80 11.63 3.44
CA SER A 73 15.46 11.76 2.02
C SER A 73 15.98 10.60 1.16
N GLN A 74 17.20 10.13 1.42
CA GLN A 74 17.80 9.00 0.71
C GLN A 74 17.13 7.68 1.11
N LEU A 75 16.90 7.52 2.41
CA LEU A 75 16.21 6.36 2.97
C LEU A 75 14.79 6.22 2.41
N ALA A 76 14.04 7.32 2.31
CA ALA A 76 12.70 7.33 1.72
C ALA A 76 12.71 6.86 0.24
N GLY A 77 13.73 7.27 -0.53
CA GLY A 77 13.93 6.80 -1.90
C GLY A 77 14.18 5.29 -1.98
N ALA A 78 15.08 4.78 -1.15
CA ALA A 78 15.43 3.36 -1.10
C ALA A 78 14.25 2.48 -0.65
N ILE A 79 13.49 2.90 0.38
CA ILE A 79 12.28 2.22 0.85
C ILE A 79 11.24 2.16 -0.27
N SER A 80 11.07 3.25 -1.03
CA SER A 80 10.09 3.31 -2.12
C SER A 80 10.41 2.31 -3.23
N GLN A 81 11.70 2.11 -3.55
CA GLN A 81 12.15 1.13 -4.52
C GLN A 81 11.97 -0.31 -4.01
N HIS A 82 12.38 -0.59 -2.77
CA HIS A 82 12.31 -1.94 -2.18
C HIS A 82 10.87 -2.41 -1.94
N SER A 83 9.98 -1.51 -1.50
CA SER A 83 8.60 -1.84 -1.10
C SER A 83 7.53 -1.49 -2.13
N ASN A 84 7.94 -1.13 -3.36
CA ASN A 84 7.08 -0.61 -4.42
C ASN A 84 6.06 0.42 -3.89
N TYR A 85 6.50 1.35 -3.04
CA TYR A 85 5.60 2.31 -2.40
C TYR A 85 5.26 3.45 -3.35
N ARG A 86 4.13 3.31 -4.05
CA ARG A 86 3.68 4.25 -5.09
C ARG A 86 3.18 5.60 -4.57
N HIS A 87 2.92 5.75 -3.27
CA HIS A 87 2.27 6.95 -2.72
C HIS A 87 3.22 8.01 -2.14
N ALA A 88 4.50 7.70 -1.83
CA ALA A 88 5.44 8.70 -1.26
C ALA A 88 6.19 9.50 -2.32
N CYS A 89 6.36 8.95 -3.52
CA CYS A 89 7.17 9.57 -4.56
C CYS A 89 6.24 10.13 -5.62
N ARG A 90 5.81 11.38 -5.41
CA ARG A 90 5.28 12.22 -6.50
C ARG A 90 6.40 12.29 -7.55
N ARG A 91 6.32 11.45 -8.58
CA ARG A 91 7.13 11.57 -9.78
C ARG A 91 6.66 12.85 -10.48
N GLU A 92 7.44 13.91 -10.37
CA GLU A 92 7.61 14.78 -11.52
C GLU A 92 8.70 14.13 -12.37
N LEU A 93 8.27 13.30 -13.32
CA LEU A 93 8.92 12.99 -14.59
C LEU A 93 7.84 12.49 -15.54
#